data_AF-B4WVN5-F1
#
_entry.id   AF-B4WVN5-F1
#
_cell.length_a   1.000
_cell.length_b   1.000
_cell.length_c   1.000
_cell.angle_alpha   90.00
_cell.angle_beta   90.00
_cell.angle_gamma   90.00
#
_symmetry.space_group_name_H-M   'P 1'
#
loop_
_entity.id
_entity.type
_entity.pdbx_description
1 polymer ?
#
loop_
_entity_poly.entity_id
_entity_poly.type
_entity_poly.pdbx_seq_one_letter_code
_entity_poly.pdbx_strand_id
1 'polypeptide(L)'
;MNTKEELLKNRINTAIKWYLNEKYRILEALPIKTHGLTFKEGYHQSIEKQISSWENGNLPINLAACYILEPTRKIYVALKKYRVVF
;
A
#
# COMPACT_ATOMS: atom_id res chain seq x y z
N MET A 1 3.13 10.99 23.37
CA MET A 1 3.03 10.59 21.96
C MET A 1 2.45 11.76 21.16
N ASN A 2 3.07 12.10 20.03
CA ASN A 2 2.67 13.23 19.19
C ASN A 2 1.41 12.86 18.38
N THR A 3 0.34 13.64 18.45
CA THR A 3 -0.94 13.40 17.74
C THR A 3 -0.75 13.15 16.24
N LYS A 4 0.27 13.75 15.62
CA LYS A 4 0.58 13.54 14.19
C LYS A 4 1.09 12.13 13.89
N GLU A 5 1.86 11.55 14.81
CA GLU A 5 2.43 10.21 14.67
C GLU A 5 1.33 9.14 14.75
N GLU A 6 0.39 9.30 15.70
CA GLU A 6 -0.78 8.43 15.82
C GLU A 6 -1.70 8.49 14.59
N LEU A 7 -1.93 9.69 14.06
CA LEU A 7 -2.68 9.84 12.81
C LEU A 7 -1.98 9.13 11.65
N LEU A 8 -0.66 9.23 11.54
CA LEU A 8 0.11 8.56 10.50
C LEU A 8 0.07 7.04 10.67
N LYS A 9 0.21 6.54 11.89
CA LYS A 9 0.11 5.13 12.25
C LYS A 9 -1.25 4.55 11.82
N ASN A 10 -2.33 5.27 12.12
CA ASN A 10 -3.68 4.88 11.72
C ASN A 10 -3.84 4.84 10.19
N ARG A 11 -3.27 5.80 9.47
CA ARG A 11 -3.27 5.79 8.00
C ARG A 11 -2.52 4.60 7.42
N ILE A 12 -1.35 4.26 7.97
CA ILE A 12 -0.58 3.07 7.57
C ILE A 12 -1.42 1.82 7.79
N ASN A 13 -1.98 1.62 9.00
CA ASN A 13 -2.80 0.45 9.31
C ASN A 13 -4.05 0.35 8.42
N THR A 14 -4.64 1.49 8.05
CA THR A 14 -5.78 1.54 7.11
C THR A 14 -5.37 1.11 5.71
N ALA A 15 -4.21 1.55 5.24
CA ALA A 15 -3.65 1.14 3.95
C ALA A 15 -3.36 -0.36 3.91
N ILE A 16 -2.80 -0.93 4.99
CA ILE A 16 -2.56 -2.37 5.12
C ILE A 16 -3.86 -3.15 5.02
N LYS A 17 -4.87 -2.78 5.81
CA LYS A 17 -6.20 -3.44 5.78
C LYS A 17 -6.81 -3.43 4.39
N TRP A 18 -6.76 -2.29 3.70
CA TRP A 18 -7.26 -2.19 2.33
C TRP A 18 -6.48 -3.08 1.36
N TYR A 19 -5.15 -3.06 1.43
CA TYR A 19 -4.30 -3.88 0.58
C TYR A 19 -4.59 -5.38 0.77
N LEU A 20 -4.70 -5.85 2.01
CA LEU A 20 -5.01 -7.25 2.31
C LEU A 20 -6.40 -7.64 1.79
N ASN A 21 -7.39 -6.76 1.90
CA ASN A 21 -8.74 -7.00 1.38
C ASN A 21 -8.79 -7.09 -0.16
N GLU A 22 -8.03 -6.24 -0.85
CA GLU A 22 -8.02 -6.17 -2.32
C GLU A 22 -6.89 -7.00 -2.96
N LYS A 23 -6.11 -7.76 -2.17
CA LYS A 23 -4.87 -8.44 -2.61
C LYS A 23 -5.03 -9.16 -3.95
N TYR A 24 -6.04 -10.02 -4.07
CA TYR A 24 -6.26 -10.80 -5.29
C TYR A 24 -6.54 -9.92 -6.51
N ARG A 25 -7.40 -8.91 -6.35
CA ARG A 25 -7.72 -7.96 -7.41
C ARG A 25 -6.51 -7.13 -7.83
N ILE A 26 -5.67 -6.73 -6.88
CA ILE A 26 -4.42 -6.03 -7.18
C ILE A 26 -3.53 -6.94 -8.04
N LEU A 27 -3.36 -8.21 -7.66
CA LEU A 27 -2.55 -9.19 -8.38
C LEU A 27 -3.05 -9.42 -9.82
N GLU A 28 -4.35 -9.60 -10.01
CA GLU A 28 -4.97 -9.76 -11.33
C GLU A 28 -4.80 -8.51 -12.23
N ALA A 29 -4.74 -7.33 -11.63
CA ALA A 29 -4.56 -6.08 -12.36
C ALA A 29 -3.09 -5.75 -12.68
N LEU A 30 -2.13 -6.56 -12.20
CA LEU A 30 -0.72 -6.33 -12.53
C LEU A 30 -0.46 -6.64 -14.02
N PRO A 31 0.36 -5.84 -14.71
CA PRO A 31 1.09 -4.68 -14.19
C PRO A 31 0.23 -3.41 -14.08
N ILE A 32 0.31 -2.71 -12.95
CA ILE A 32 -0.41 -1.44 -12.72
C ILE A 32 0.51 -0.27 -13.03
N LYS A 33 0.12 0.56 -14.00
CA LYS A 33 0.85 1.77 -14.38
C LYS A 33 0.30 3.01 -13.69
N THR A 34 1.20 3.81 -13.11
CA THR A 34 0.91 5.13 -12.54
C THR A 34 1.93 6.14 -13.07
N HIS A 35 1.73 7.44 -12.80
CA HIS A 35 2.67 8.46 -13.28
C HIS A 35 4.07 8.21 -12.69
N GLY A 36 5.02 7.86 -13.57
CA GLY A 36 6.42 7.59 -13.22
C GLY A 36 6.71 6.23 -12.59
N LEU A 37 5.74 5.32 -12.42
CA LEU A 37 5.95 4.01 -11.80
C LEU A 37 5.10 2.90 -12.45
N THR A 38 5.67 1.71 -12.53
CA THR A 38 4.95 0.48 -12.89
C THR A 38 5.10 -0.54 -11.77
N PHE A 39 3.98 -0.94 -11.17
CA PHE A 39 3.93 -2.03 -10.20
C PHE A 39 3.81 -3.35 -10.98
N LYS A 40 4.79 -4.24 -10.81
CA LYS A 40 4.86 -5.58 -11.44
C LYS A 40 4.64 -6.65 -10.37
N GLU A 41 4.63 -7.93 -10.74
CA GLU A 41 4.44 -9.07 -9.83
C GLU A 41 5.31 -9.00 -8.55
N GLY A 42 6.58 -8.62 -8.66
CA GLY A 42 7.49 -8.47 -7.51
C GLY A 42 7.08 -7.40 -6.48
N TYR A 43 6.15 -6.49 -6.82
CA TYR A 43 5.59 -5.53 -5.87
C TYR A 43 4.91 -6.25 -4.71
N HIS A 44 4.16 -7.32 -4.98
CA HIS A 44 3.41 -8.06 -3.97
C HIS A 44 4.32 -8.57 -2.85
N GLN A 45 5.39 -9.27 -3.23
CA GLN A 45 6.38 -9.79 -2.30
C GLN A 45 7.07 -8.67 -1.51
N SER A 46 7.37 -7.55 -2.19
CA SER A 46 7.99 -6.40 -1.56
C SER A 46 7.09 -5.78 -0.49
N ILE A 47 5.82 -5.48 -0.79
CA ILE A 47 4.94 -4.83 0.19
C ILE A 47 4.59 -5.76 1.35
N GLU A 48 4.40 -7.07 1.13
CA GLU A 48 4.15 -8.01 2.23
C GLU A 48 5.33 -8.11 3.19
N LYS A 49 6.57 -8.08 2.69
CA LYS A 49 7.76 -7.99 3.53
C LYS A 49 7.75 -6.73 4.40
N GLN A 50 7.33 -5.59 3.84
CA GLN A 50 7.27 -4.33 4.59
C GLN A 50 6.15 -4.32 5.62
N ILE A 51 4.99 -4.89 5.30
CA ILE A 51 3.88 -5.09 6.24
C ILE A 51 4.33 -5.95 7.41
N SER A 52 4.96 -7.09 7.15
CA SER A 52 5.47 -7.97 8.20
C SER A 52 6.53 -7.26 9.06
N SER A 53 7.43 -6.48 8.46
CA SER A 53 8.41 -5.68 9.20
C SER A 53 7.74 -4.63 10.11
N TRP A 54 6.69 -3.96 9.60
CA TRP A 54 5.89 -3.00 10.37
C TRP A 54 5.15 -3.62 11.56
N GLU A 55 4.47 -4.74 11.33
CA GLU A 55 3.72 -5.45 12.39
C GLU A 55 4.63 -5.97 13.49
N ASN A 56 5.86 -6.36 13.15
CA ASN A 56 6.88 -6.78 14.11
C ASN A 56 7.65 -5.62 14.77
N GLY A 57 7.31 -4.36 14.47
CA GLY A 57 8.01 -3.19 15.04
C GLY A 57 9.41 -2.93 14.47
N ASN A 58 9.77 -3.59 13.38
CA ASN A 58 11.08 -3.49 12.72
C ASN A 58 11.13 -2.44 11.60
N LEU A 59 10.01 -1.74 11.34
CA LEU A 59 9.93 -0.68 10.34
C LEU A 59 9.56 0.67 10.99
N PRO A 60 10.48 1.65 10.99
CA PRO A 60 10.18 3.01 11.46
C PRO A 60 8.99 3.64 10.70
N ILE A 61 8.21 4.47 11.39
CA ILE A 61 6.94 5.02 10.85
C ILE A 61 7.11 5.84 9.57
N ASN A 62 8.21 6.58 9.43
CA ASN A 62 8.55 7.33 8.23
C ASN A 62 8.82 6.40 7.03
N LEU A 63 9.50 5.27 7.26
CA LEU A 63 9.73 4.26 6.22
C LEU A 63 8.45 3.49 5.89
N ALA A 64 7.62 3.17 6.89
CA ALA A 64 6.31 2.57 6.66
C ALA A 64 5.39 3.47 5.81
N ALA A 65 5.44 4.79 6.01
CA ALA A 65 4.73 5.74 5.15
C ALA A 65 5.21 5.67 3.68
N CYS A 66 6.52 5.58 3.45
CA CYS A 66 7.10 5.50 2.11
C CYS A 66 6.88 4.15 1.42
N TYR A 67 6.96 3.04 2.14
CA TYR A 67 6.95 1.70 1.55
C TYR A 67 5.58 1.03 1.56
N ILE A 68 4.67 1.45 2.44
CA ILE A 68 3.33 0.87 2.55
C ILE A 68 2.30 1.90 2.11
N LEU A 69 2.20 3.04 2.81
CA LEU A 69 1.12 4.00 2.59
C LEU A 69 1.14 4.62 1.18
N GLU A 70 2.27 5.16 0.73
CA GLU A 70 2.36 5.83 -0.57
C GLU A 70 2.14 4.88 -1.77
N PRO A 71 2.77 3.69 -1.85
CA PRO A 71 2.50 2.72 -2.91
C PRO A 71 1.05 2.27 -2.94
N THR A 72 0.48 1.95 -1.78
CA THR A 72 -0.92 1.55 -1.65
C THR A 72 -1.87 2.65 -2.14
N ARG A 73 -1.59 3.92 -1.80
CA ARG A 73 -2.35 5.07 -2.28
C ARG A 73 -2.29 5.21 -3.80
N LYS A 74 -1.11 5.02 -4.41
CA LYS A 74 -0.96 5.08 -5.87
C LYS A 74 -1.74 3.96 -6.58
N ILE A 75 -1.69 2.75 -6.06
CA ILE A 75 -2.45 1.61 -6.60
C ILE A 75 -3.95 1.82 -6.42
N TYR A 76 -4.40 2.30 -5.26
CA TYR A 76 -5.79 2.65 -5.03
C TYR A 76 -6.33 3.62 -6.08
N VAL A 77 -5.58 4.70 -6.34
CA VAL A 77 -5.95 5.69 -7.36
C VAL A 77 -5.95 5.07 -8.76
N ALA A 78 -4.98 4.24 -9.08
CA ALA A 78 -4.93 3.53 -10.37
C ALA A 78 -6.16 2.65 -10.56
N LEU A 79 -6.47 1.78 -9.60
CA LEU A 79 -7.61 0.87 -9.65
C LEU A 79 -8.97 1.58 -9.61
N LYS A 80 -9.06 2.75 -8.96
CA LYS A 80 -10.24 3.61 -9.05
C LYS A 80 -10.46 4.18 -10.45
N LYS A 81 -9.39 4.54 -11.18
CA LYS A 81 -9.52 4.96 -12.58
C LYS A 81 -9.97 3.82 -13.49
N TYR A 82 -9.67 2.56 -13.13
CA TYR A 82 -10.17 1.37 -13.81
C TYR A 82 -11.58 0.93 -13.36
N ARG A 83 -12.26 1.66 -12.46
CA ARG A 83 -13.70 1.50 -12.26
C ARG A 83 -14.45 2.09 -13.46
N VAL A 84 -14.48 1.33 -14.55
CA VAL A 84 -15.61 1.38 -15.47
C VAL A 84 -16.81 0.90 -14.66
N VAL A 85 -17.78 1.80 -14.49
CA VAL A 85 -19.09 1.51 -13.90
C VAL A 85 -19.67 0.30 -14.65
N PHE A 86 -19.99 -0.76 -13.92
CA PHE A 86 -21.02 -1.72 -14.34
C PHE A 86 -22.33 -1.28 -13.69
#